data_AF-A0A396GG30-F1
#
_entry.id   AF-A0A396GG30-F1
#
_cell.length_a   1.000
_cell.length_b   1.000
_cell.length_c   1.000
_cell.angle_alpha   90.00
_cell.angle_beta   90.00
_cell.angle_gamma   90.00
#
_symmetry.space_group_name_H-M   'P 1'
#
loop_
_entity.id
_entity.type
_entity.pdbx_description
1 polymer ?
#
loop_
_entity_poly.entity_id
_entity_poly.type
_entity_poly.pdbx_seq_one_letter_code
_entity_poly.pdbx_strand_id
1 'polypeptide(L)'
;MTTSFSLIHDCLPVGFRFHPTDQELVNYYLRNKLLGNEEFVNNVIAEVDVFKFKPWDLPAHSVIRSDDSEWFFLCPRNYKYQRCNKFKRGTEFGFWKATGKDHSVKIRGTDEVIGTKKTLVYYLAPHPGVKTNWVIREYHDVVTFDDNTQDLIFSIQLVVLKYEDYWIYCLKF
;
A
#
# COMPACT_ATOMS: atom_id res chain seq x y z
N MET A 1 8.00 -28.56 -3.19
CA MET A 1 9.24 -28.14 -2.49
C MET A 1 9.20 -26.64 -2.42
N THR A 2 8.67 -26.08 -1.33
CA THR A 2 8.54 -24.64 -1.16
C THR A 2 9.89 -24.11 -0.72
N THR A 3 10.73 -23.68 -1.67
CA THR A 3 11.93 -22.91 -1.37
C THR A 3 11.48 -21.64 -0.65
N SER A 4 11.71 -21.59 0.66
CA SER A 4 11.31 -20.48 1.50
C SER A 4 11.96 -19.19 0.98
N PHE A 5 11.14 -18.21 0.61
CA PHE A 5 11.54 -16.91 0.08
C PHE A 5 12.57 -16.17 0.97
N SER A 6 12.63 -16.52 2.26
CA SER A 6 13.67 -16.10 3.19
C SER A 6 15.10 -16.32 2.66
N LEU A 7 15.36 -17.39 1.90
CA LEU A 7 16.69 -17.69 1.37
C LEU A 7 17.12 -16.74 0.23
N ILE A 8 16.17 -16.10 -0.46
CA ILE A 8 16.47 -15.23 -1.60
C ILE A 8 16.96 -13.87 -1.10
N HIS A 9 16.37 -13.35 -0.01
CA HIS A 9 16.76 -12.09 0.59
C HIS A 9 18.18 -12.13 1.18
N ASP A 10 18.60 -13.30 1.70
CA ASP A 10 19.94 -13.51 2.25
C ASP A 10 21.04 -13.62 1.17
N CYS A 11 20.66 -13.76 -0.11
CA CYS A 11 21.58 -13.88 -1.24
C CYS A 11 21.66 -12.60 -2.11
N LEU A 12 20.95 -11.54 -1.76
CA LEU A 12 21.01 -10.28 -2.49
C LEU A 12 22.25 -9.47 -2.07
N PRO A 13 22.95 -8.81 -3.02
CA PRO A 13 24.04 -7.91 -2.66
C PRO A 13 23.57 -6.80 -1.72
N VAL A 14 24.46 -6.37 -0.83
CA VAL A 14 24.21 -5.25 0.08
C VAL A 14 23.72 -4.03 -0.71
N GLY A 15 22.59 -3.45 -0.29
CA GLY A 15 21.99 -2.28 -0.91
C GLY A 15 20.81 -2.58 -1.86
N PHE A 16 20.58 -3.83 -2.25
CA PHE A 16 19.36 -4.20 -2.95
C PHE A 16 18.14 -4.10 -2.03
N ARG A 17 17.08 -3.45 -2.51
CA ARG A 17 15.85 -3.19 -1.75
C ARG A 17 14.64 -3.38 -2.63
N PHE A 18 13.52 -3.68 -1.98
CA PHE A 18 12.23 -3.68 -2.65
C PHE A 18 11.73 -2.24 -2.84
N HIS A 19 11.95 -1.69 -4.03
CA HIS A 19 11.58 -0.31 -4.37
C HIS A 19 10.80 -0.24 -5.69
N PRO A 20 9.60 -0.85 -5.75
CA PRO A 20 8.81 -0.88 -6.99
C PRO A 20 8.29 0.52 -7.35
N THR A 21 8.20 0.79 -8.64
CA THR A 21 7.54 1.97 -9.20
C THR A 21 6.02 1.89 -9.07
N ASP A 22 5.34 3.04 -9.16
CA ASP A 22 3.87 3.10 -9.17
C ASP A 22 3.27 2.18 -10.26
N GLN A 23 3.92 2.09 -11.43
CA GLN A 23 3.51 1.20 -12.52
C GLN A 23 3.69 -0.28 -12.16
N GLU A 24 4.81 -0.68 -11.56
CA GLU A 24 5.05 -2.08 -11.17
C GLU A 24 4.07 -2.53 -10.07
N LEU A 25 3.76 -1.65 -9.12
CA LEU A 25 2.74 -1.93 -8.09
C LEU A 25 1.39 -2.29 -8.72
N VAL A 26 0.93 -1.50 -9.70
CA VAL A 26 -0.37 -1.73 -10.34
C VAL A 26 -0.29 -2.87 -11.37
N ASN A 27 0.58 -2.74 -12.37
CA ASN A 27 0.59 -3.61 -13.55
C ASN A 27 1.18 -5.00 -13.29
N TYR A 28 2.03 -5.13 -12.27
CA TYR A 28 2.64 -6.41 -11.91
C TYR A 28 2.00 -6.98 -10.65
N TYR A 29 2.16 -6.35 -9.48
CA TYR A 29 1.75 -6.96 -8.22
C TYR A 29 0.23 -7.05 -8.07
N LEU A 30 -0.48 -5.93 -8.27
CA LEU A 30 -1.93 -5.91 -8.09
C LEU A 30 -2.62 -6.75 -9.17
N ARG A 31 -2.20 -6.60 -10.44
CA ARG A 31 -2.73 -7.40 -11.56
C ARG A 31 -2.52 -8.90 -11.35
N ASN A 32 -1.33 -9.34 -10.94
CA ASN A 32 -1.09 -10.77 -10.66
C ASN A 32 -1.96 -11.27 -9.50
N LYS A 33 -2.15 -10.48 -8.44
CA LYS A 33 -3.05 -10.87 -7.34
C LYS A 33 -4.48 -11.06 -7.84
N LEU A 34 -4.98 -10.16 -8.68
CA LEU A 34 -6.34 -10.24 -9.26
C LEU A 34 -6.50 -11.42 -10.22
N LEU A 35 -5.45 -11.82 -10.92
CA LEU A 35 -5.44 -12.99 -11.81
C LEU A 35 -5.29 -14.33 -11.05
N GLY A 36 -5.16 -14.31 -9.72
CA GLY A 36 -4.95 -15.51 -8.92
C GLY A 36 -3.51 -16.05 -8.96
N ASN A 37 -2.57 -15.27 -9.46
CA ASN A 37 -1.14 -15.63 -9.55
C ASN A 37 -0.42 -15.38 -8.22
N GLU A 38 -0.88 -16.02 -7.15
CA GLU A 38 -0.50 -15.72 -5.77
C GLU A 38 0.99 -15.93 -5.46
N GLU A 39 1.64 -16.89 -6.13
CA GLU A 39 3.05 -17.22 -5.94
C GLU A 39 3.99 -16.02 -6.17
N PHE A 40 3.64 -15.13 -7.12
CA PHE A 40 4.42 -13.96 -7.47
C PHE A 40 4.23 -12.78 -6.50
N VAL A 41 3.22 -12.82 -5.64
CA VAL A 41 2.81 -11.67 -4.82
C VAL A 41 2.89 -11.97 -3.33
N ASN A 42 2.33 -13.10 -2.88
CA ASN A 42 2.19 -13.40 -1.45
C ASN A 42 3.54 -13.61 -0.74
N ASN A 43 4.59 -13.93 -1.49
CA ASN A 43 5.95 -14.05 -0.97
C ASN A 43 6.66 -12.70 -0.79
N VAL A 44 6.11 -11.61 -1.33
CA VAL A 44 6.72 -10.28 -1.33
C VAL A 44 5.88 -9.27 -0.55
N ILE A 45 4.55 -9.34 -0.71
CA ILE A 45 3.60 -8.40 -0.13
C ILE A 45 2.57 -9.17 0.70
N ALA A 46 2.46 -8.86 1.99
CA ALA A 46 1.53 -9.53 2.90
C ALA A 46 0.09 -9.10 2.66
N GLU A 47 -0.85 -10.03 2.75
CA GLU A 47 -2.28 -9.70 2.83
C GLU A 47 -2.68 -9.27 4.24
N VAL A 48 -2.97 -7.98 4.41
CA VAL A 48 -3.29 -7.38 5.71
C VAL A 48 -4.41 -6.36 5.53
N ASP A 49 -5.44 -6.45 6.38
CA ASP A 49 -6.45 -5.40 6.50
C ASP A 49 -5.86 -4.22 7.30
N VAL A 50 -5.14 -3.35 6.58
CA VAL A 50 -4.34 -2.25 7.15
C VAL A 50 -5.15 -1.35 8.08
N PHE A 51 -6.44 -1.17 7.81
CA PHE A 51 -7.31 -0.26 8.58
C PHE A 51 -7.69 -0.79 9.96
N LYS A 52 -7.44 -2.08 10.25
CA LYS A 52 -7.67 -2.67 11.58
C LYS A 52 -6.53 -2.43 12.56
N PHE A 53 -5.37 -1.98 12.09
CA PHE A 53 -4.16 -1.84 12.90
C PHE A 53 -3.80 -0.38 13.13
N LYS A 54 -3.10 -0.12 14.23
CA LYS A 54 -2.43 1.17 14.42
C LYS A 54 -1.23 1.22 13.47
N PRO A 55 -0.87 2.40 12.96
CA PRO A 55 0.12 2.46 11.91
C PRO A 55 1.52 1.98 12.35
N TRP A 56 1.89 2.16 13.62
CA TRP A 56 3.14 1.65 14.19
C TRP A 56 3.15 0.13 14.47
N ASP A 57 2.00 -0.54 14.43
CA ASP A 57 1.92 -2.00 14.55
C ASP A 57 2.10 -2.68 13.17
N LEU A 58 1.84 -1.96 12.07
CA LEU A 58 1.90 -2.50 10.71
C LEU A 58 3.28 -3.03 10.28
N PRO A 59 4.43 -2.40 10.60
CA PRO A 59 5.74 -2.90 10.20
C PRO A 59 5.98 -4.38 10.58
N ALA A 60 5.44 -4.82 11.72
CA ALA A 60 5.58 -6.19 12.19
C ALA A 60 4.85 -7.23 11.32
N HIS A 61 3.92 -6.79 10.47
CA HIS A 61 3.14 -7.64 9.58
C HIS A 61 3.70 -7.71 8.15
N SER A 62 4.79 -7.00 7.83
CA SER A 62 5.38 -7.03 6.49
C SER A 62 6.15 -8.34 6.24
N VAL A 63 6.09 -8.85 5.00
CA VAL A 63 6.89 -10.02 4.60
C VAL A 63 8.36 -9.65 4.48
N ILE A 64 8.64 -8.53 3.82
CA ILE A 64 10.00 -8.02 3.67
C ILE A 64 10.35 -7.27 4.95
N ARG A 65 11.30 -7.83 5.70
CA ARG A 65 11.93 -7.13 6.82
C ARG A 65 12.92 -6.14 6.24
N SER A 66 12.61 -4.85 6.36
CA SER A 66 13.53 -3.77 6.00
C SER A 66 13.65 -2.79 7.17
N ASP A 67 14.82 -2.19 7.30
CA ASP A 67 15.06 -1.01 8.14
C ASP A 67 14.54 0.28 7.46
N ASP A 68 14.00 0.16 6.24
CA ASP A 68 13.29 1.23 5.54
C ASP A 68 12.02 1.65 6.27
N SER A 69 11.62 2.91 6.05
CA SER A 69 10.36 3.46 6.56
C SER A 69 9.17 3.21 5.62
N GLU A 70 9.24 2.18 4.77
CA GLU A 70 8.26 1.84 3.74
C GLU A 70 7.88 0.36 3.83
N TRP A 71 6.58 0.07 3.91
CA TRP A 71 6.03 -1.29 4.00
C TRP A 71 4.86 -1.46 3.05
N PHE A 72 4.79 -2.62 2.41
CA PHE A 72 3.80 -2.92 1.38
C PHE A 72 2.83 -3.98 1.87
N PHE A 73 1.53 -3.73 1.67
CA PHE A 73 0.46 -4.64 2.04
C PHE A 73 -0.57 -4.76 0.93
N LEU A 74 -1.11 -5.95 0.73
CA LEU A 74 -2.34 -6.18 0.00
C LEU A 74 -3.50 -6.06 0.98
N CYS A 75 -4.36 -5.06 0.80
CA CYS A 75 -5.55 -4.89 1.61
C CYS A 75 -6.78 -5.34 0.82
N PRO A 76 -7.52 -6.36 1.27
CA PRO A 76 -8.81 -6.71 0.70
C PRO A 76 -9.76 -5.51 0.80
N ARG A 77 -10.34 -5.09 -0.33
CA ARG A 77 -11.33 -4.02 -0.38
C ARG A 77 -12.69 -4.62 -0.11
N ASN A 78 -13.05 -4.72 1.16
CA ASN A 78 -14.31 -5.35 1.55
C ASN A 78 -15.51 -4.47 1.15
N TYR A 79 -16.35 -5.03 0.26
CA TYR A 79 -17.56 -4.41 -0.30
C TYR A 79 -18.57 -3.94 0.78
N LYS A 80 -18.58 -4.57 1.97
CA LYS A 80 -19.42 -4.12 3.10
C LYS A 80 -19.06 -2.70 3.57
N TYR A 81 -17.84 -2.23 3.31
CA TYR A 81 -17.42 -0.86 3.63
C TYR A 81 -17.94 0.21 2.64
N GLN A 82 -18.48 -0.19 1.48
CA GLN A 82 -19.13 0.75 0.55
C GLN A 82 -20.53 1.18 1.01
N ARG A 83 -21.29 0.31 1.69
CA ARG A 83 -22.66 0.62 2.14
C ARG A 83 -22.73 1.42 3.45
N CYS A 84 -21.74 1.27 4.35
CA CYS A 84 -21.69 2.05 5.58
C CYS A 84 -20.97 3.37 5.34
N ASN A 85 -21.72 4.37 4.89
CA ASN A 85 -21.27 5.72 4.54
C ASN A 85 -20.70 6.58 5.71
N LYS A 86 -20.34 5.96 6.84
CA LYS A 86 -19.91 6.61 8.09
C LYS A 86 -18.93 5.70 8.86
N PHE A 87 -17.68 6.17 8.96
CA PHE A 87 -16.62 5.76 9.91
C PHE A 87 -16.13 4.30 9.89
N LYS A 88 -15.15 3.92 9.05
CA LYS A 88 -14.30 2.71 9.30
C LYS A 88 -12.82 2.78 8.85
N ARG A 89 -12.29 3.94 8.48
CA ARG A 89 -10.83 4.12 8.37
C ARG A 89 -10.25 4.64 9.68
N GLY A 90 -10.67 4.08 10.81
CA GLY A 90 -10.29 4.55 12.14
C GLY A 90 -10.06 3.40 13.11
N THR A 91 -9.03 3.54 13.92
CA THR A 91 -8.78 2.68 15.07
C THR A 91 -9.43 3.31 16.30
N GLU A 92 -9.41 2.60 17.43
CA GLU A 92 -9.79 3.16 18.73
C GLU A 92 -9.10 4.51 19.05
N PHE A 93 -7.88 4.70 18.53
CA PHE A 93 -7.00 5.82 18.88
C PHE A 93 -6.85 6.87 17.78
N GLY A 94 -7.52 6.73 16.63
CA GLY A 94 -7.29 7.67 15.52
C GLY A 94 -7.95 7.27 14.21
N PHE A 95 -7.67 8.01 13.15
CA PHE A 95 -8.28 7.79 11.83
C PHE A 95 -7.40 8.23 10.67
N TRP A 96 -7.55 7.54 9.54
CA TRP A 96 -6.95 7.89 8.27
C TRP A 96 -7.85 8.84 7.50
N LYS A 97 -7.28 9.95 7.06
CA LYS A 97 -7.94 10.97 6.26
C LYS A 97 -7.26 11.08 4.90
N ALA A 98 -8.05 10.99 3.82
CA ALA A 98 -7.56 11.26 2.47
C ALA A 98 -7.05 12.70 2.38
N THR A 99 -5.93 12.90 1.70
CA THR A 99 -5.28 14.20 1.54
C THR A 99 -4.68 14.35 0.16
N GLY A 100 -4.64 15.59 -0.33
CA GLY A 100 -4.16 15.89 -1.67
C GLY A 100 -5.11 15.47 -2.79
N LYS A 101 -4.61 15.56 -4.03
CA LYS A 101 -5.31 15.17 -5.25
C LYS A 101 -4.96 13.72 -5.58
N ASP A 102 -5.95 12.95 -6.02
CA ASP A 102 -5.71 11.60 -6.55
C ASP A 102 -4.85 11.67 -7.83
N HIS A 103 -3.85 10.80 -7.92
CA HIS A 103 -2.93 10.74 -9.06
C HIS A 103 -3.24 9.54 -9.95
N SER A 104 -3.25 9.73 -11.27
CA SER A 104 -3.34 8.64 -12.23
C SER A 104 -2.00 7.93 -12.36
N VAL A 105 -2.02 6.60 -12.33
CA VAL A 105 -0.86 5.75 -12.65
C VAL A 105 -0.93 5.40 -14.13
N LYS A 106 0.13 5.72 -14.88
CA LYS A 106 0.22 5.49 -16.32
C LYS A 106 1.34 4.50 -16.66
N ILE A 107 1.22 3.83 -17.80
CA ILE A 107 2.33 3.05 -18.36
C ILE A 107 3.39 4.02 -18.90
N ARG A 108 4.65 3.83 -18.47
CA ARG A 108 5.80 4.62 -18.90
C ARG A 108 5.89 4.65 -20.43
N GLY A 109 5.97 5.86 -20.98
CA GLY A 109 6.08 6.07 -22.43
C GLY A 109 4.73 6.12 -23.16
N THR A 110 3.60 6.03 -22.44
CA THR A 110 2.25 6.13 -23.01
C THR A 110 1.37 7.03 -22.16
N ASP A 111 0.20 7.41 -22.70
CA ASP A 111 -0.85 8.10 -21.95
C ASP A 111 -1.90 7.16 -21.35
N GLU A 112 -1.71 5.84 -21.49
CA GLU A 112 -2.63 4.84 -20.98
C GLU A 112 -2.61 4.83 -19.44
N VAL A 113 -3.78 5.06 -18.84
CA VAL A 113 -3.98 5.00 -17.40
C VAL A 113 -4.32 3.58 -17.01
N ILE A 114 -3.54 3.03 -16.09
CA ILE A 114 -3.70 1.66 -15.57
C ILE A 114 -4.17 1.62 -14.12
N GLY A 115 -4.11 2.74 -13.41
CA GLY A 115 -4.57 2.80 -12.03
C GLY A 115 -4.71 4.20 -11.47
N THR A 116 -5.06 4.27 -10.18
CA THR A 116 -5.01 5.50 -9.40
C THR A 116 -4.24 5.30 -8.11
N LYS A 117 -3.67 6.39 -7.61
CA LYS A 117 -2.90 6.48 -6.38
C LYS A 117 -3.52 7.55 -5.49
N LYS A 118 -3.94 7.15 -4.29
CA LYS A 118 -4.52 8.04 -3.28
C LYS A 118 -3.59 8.14 -2.09
N THR A 119 -3.55 9.31 -1.44
CA THR A 119 -2.72 9.50 -0.23
C THR A 119 -3.61 9.74 0.98
N LEU A 120 -3.35 9.01 2.07
CA LEU A 120 -4.04 9.17 3.35
C LEU A 120 -3.01 9.49 4.42
N VAL A 121 -3.41 10.30 5.39
CA VAL A 121 -2.61 10.63 6.58
C VAL A 121 -3.36 10.19 7.82
N TYR A 122 -2.66 9.59 8.77
CA TYR A 122 -3.24 9.19 10.04
C TYR A 122 -3.27 10.35 11.03
N TYR A 123 -4.38 10.47 11.75
CA TYR A 123 -4.62 11.44 12.82
C TYR A 123 -4.87 10.68 14.12
N LEU A 124 -4.21 11.08 15.21
CA LEU A 124 -4.37 10.50 16.54
C LEU A 124 -5.43 11.28 17.35
N ALA A 125 -6.19 10.59 18.20
CA ALA A 125 -7.31 11.08 19.01
C ALA A 125 -8.60 11.45 18.24
N PRO A 126 -9.79 11.25 18.85
CA PRO A 126 -11.07 11.40 18.15
C PRO A 126 -11.46 12.85 17.84
N HIS A 127 -11.05 13.86 18.61
CA HIS A 127 -11.17 15.29 18.22
C HIS A 127 -10.52 16.28 19.22
N PRO A 128 -9.87 17.37 18.75
CA PRO A 128 -9.28 17.52 17.42
C PRO A 128 -8.14 16.52 17.25
N GLY A 129 -8.14 15.80 16.13
CA GLY A 129 -7.12 14.80 15.87
C GLY A 129 -5.76 15.45 15.59
N VAL A 130 -4.69 14.93 16.18
CA VAL A 130 -3.31 15.37 15.93
C VAL A 130 -2.79 14.66 14.69
N LYS A 131 -2.41 15.43 13.66
CA LYS A 131 -1.81 14.89 12.44
C LYS A 131 -0.53 14.13 12.82
N THR A 132 -0.38 12.93 12.28
CA THR A 132 0.84 12.14 12.45
C THR A 132 1.63 12.08 11.15
N ASN A 133 2.82 11.50 11.27
CA ASN A 133 3.78 11.26 10.22
C ASN A 133 3.49 9.99 9.40
N TRP A 134 2.47 9.22 9.77
CA TRP A 134 2.09 8.01 9.07
C TRP A 134 1.23 8.32 7.86
N VAL A 135 1.68 7.81 6.72
CA VAL A 135 1.07 8.02 5.42
C VAL A 135 0.78 6.68 4.78
N ILE A 136 -0.40 6.56 4.18
CA ILE A 136 -0.71 5.45 3.28
C ILE A 136 -0.79 6.00 1.86
N ARG A 137 -0.20 5.28 0.91
CA ARG A 137 -0.45 5.43 -0.52
C ARG A 137 -1.26 4.21 -0.97
N GLU A 138 -2.54 4.43 -1.27
CA GLU A 138 -3.44 3.39 -1.79
C GLU A 138 -3.31 3.34 -3.31
N TYR A 139 -3.10 2.16 -3.87
CA TYR A 139 -3.06 1.89 -5.30
C TYR A 139 -4.22 1.01 -5.72
N HIS A 140 -4.87 1.41 -6.81
CA HIS A 140 -6.03 0.72 -7.38
C HIS A 140 -5.85 0.53 -8.88
N ASP A 141 -6.22 -0.64 -9.40
CA ASP A 141 -6.19 -0.97 -10.83
C ASP A 141 -7.44 -0.40 -11.53
N VAL A 142 -7.31 0.04 -12.79
CA VAL A 142 -8.43 0.61 -13.58
C VAL A 142 -9.60 -0.35 -13.74
N VAL A 143 -9.38 -1.66 -13.86
CA VAL A 143 -10.45 -2.66 -13.97
C VAL A 143 -11.29 -2.70 -12.67
N THR A 144 -10.70 -2.37 -11.53
CA THR A 144 -11.38 -2.35 -10.22
C THR A 144 -12.16 -1.06 -9.92
N PHE A 145 -12.21 -0.13 -10.88
CA PHE A 145 -13.04 1.08 -10.81
C PHE A 145 -14.42 0.93 -11.44
N ASP A 146 -14.71 -0.19 -12.11
CA ASP A 146 -16.06 -0.44 -12.60
C ASP A 146 -16.91 -0.97 -11.43
N ASP A 147 -17.82 -0.14 -10.92
CA ASP A 147 -18.63 -0.37 -9.70
C ASP A 147 -19.57 -1.61 -9.79
N ASN A 148 -19.52 -2.38 -10.89
CA ASN A 148 -20.44 -3.48 -11.20
C ASN A 148 -19.86 -4.89 -11.01
N THR A 149 -18.57 -5.08 -10.77
CA THR A 149 -18.00 -6.43 -10.62
C THR A 149 -17.98 -6.86 -9.15
N GLN A 150 -18.74 -7.90 -8.81
CA GLN A 150 -18.89 -8.45 -7.45
C GLN A 150 -17.68 -9.28 -6.98
N ASP A 151 -16.57 -9.26 -7.71
CA ASP A 151 -15.40 -10.08 -7.42
C ASP A 151 -14.44 -9.38 -6.46
N LEU A 152 -13.66 -10.17 -5.72
CA LEU A 152 -12.75 -9.75 -4.66
C LEU A 152 -11.81 -8.62 -5.13
N ILE A 153 -12.16 -7.38 -4.82
CA ILE A 153 -11.30 -6.24 -5.13
C ILE A 153 -10.18 -6.19 -4.09
N PHE A 154 -8.93 -6.18 -4.54
CA PHE A 154 -7.77 -5.89 -3.70
C PHE A 154 -7.23 -4.49 -4.00
N SER A 155 -6.51 -3.91 -3.05
CA SER A 155 -5.71 -2.70 -3.24
C SER A 155 -4.33 -2.94 -2.65
N ILE A 156 -3.29 -2.37 -3.26
CA ILE A 156 -1.99 -2.32 -2.59
C ILE A 156 -1.94 -1.05 -1.77
N GLN A 157 -1.55 -1.20 -0.51
CA GLN A 157 -1.36 -0.14 0.46
C GLN A 157 0.13 -0.07 0.77
N LEU A 158 0.78 1.00 0.31
CA LEU A 158 2.13 1.34 0.73
C LEU A 158 2.03 2.24 1.96
N VAL A 159 2.40 1.69 3.12
CA VAL A 159 2.45 2.41 4.39
C VAL A 159 3.85 2.99 4.53
N VAL A 160 3.93 4.28 4.77
CA VAL A 160 5.18 5.04 4.90
C VAL A 160 5.15 5.84 6.19
N LEU A 161 6.22 5.75 6.98
CA LEU A 161 6.48 6.71 8.05
C LEU A 161 7.32 7.87 7.47
N LYS A 162 6.75 9.08 7.41
CA LYS A 162 7.47 10.27 6.98
C LYS A 162 8.01 11.03 8.17
N TYR A 163 9.31 11.24 8.27
CA TYR A 163 9.82 12.24 9.21
C TYR A 163 9.59 13.63 8.60
N GLU A 164 8.71 14.45 9.21
CA GLU A 164 8.68 15.88 8.91
C GLU A 164 10.09 16.44 9.23
N ASP A 165 10.68 17.15 8.26
CA ASP A 165 11.98 17.84 8.29
C ASP A 165 13.28 17.11 7.92
N TYR A 166 13.27 16.22 6.92
CA TYR A 166 14.47 15.93 6.12
C TYR A 166 14.23 16.05 4.60
N TRP A 167 14.36 17.29 4.08
CA TRP A 167 14.59 17.58 2.63
C TRP A 167 16.06 17.36 2.21
N ILE A 168 16.78 16.54 2.94
CA ILE A 168 18.19 16.18 2.75
C ILE A 168 18.17 14.69 3.10
N TYR A 169 18.15 13.72 2.19
CA TYR A 169 19.09 13.29 1.17
C TYR A 169 18.21 12.51 0.15
N CYS A 170 18.21 12.68 -1.17
CA CYS A 170 19.29 12.67 -2.11
C CYS A 170 18.77 13.29 -3.42
N LEU A 171 19.68 13.92 -4.15
CA LEU A 171 19.59 14.03 -5.61
C LEU A 171 19.05 12.73 -6.21
N LYS A 172 17.85 12.79 -6.79
CA LYS A 172 17.44 11.86 -7.85
C LYS A 172 18.31 12.18 -9.06
N PHE A 173 19.36 11.40 -9.27
CA PHE A 173 19.88 11.15 -10.61
C PHE A 173 18.98 10.13 -11.31
#